data_AF-A0A4S2UKG4-F1
#
_entry.id   AF-A0A4S2UKG4-F1
#
_cell.length_a   1.000
_cell.length_b   1.000
_cell.length_c   1.000
_cell.angle_alpha   90.00
_cell.angle_beta   90.00
_cell.angle_gamma   90.00
#
_symmetry.space_group_name_H-M   'P 1'
#
loop_
_entity.id
_entity.type
_entity.pdbx_description
1 polymer ?
#
loop_
_entity_poly.entity_id
_entity_poly.type
_entity_poly.pdbx_seq_one_letter_code
_entity_poly.pdbx_strand_id
1 'polypeptide(L)'
;MEWLFGDYYLYPGAAEHALRRYREFLAQRRPGSLYPRYAGCSCRGCSFDDVRHARDVLELVLRELPARPRAELKRHVAVLDAAYLERTLPDPFTRDRQWRPGLWWRRRLADGEEGG
;
A
#
# COMPACT_ATOMS: atom_id res chain seq x y z
N MET A 1 -21.79 -3.92 -5.49
CA MET A 1 -21.26 -4.75 -4.38
C MET A 1 -19.75 -4.55 -4.43
N GLU A 2 -19.02 -4.01 -3.46
CA GLU A 2 -18.90 -4.41 -2.05
C GLU A 2 -18.31 -3.26 -1.20
N TRP A 3 -18.91 -3.02 -0.04
CA TRP A 3 -18.44 -2.12 1.03
C TRP A 3 -18.10 -2.93 2.30
N LEU A 4 -17.29 -3.99 2.18
CA LEU A 4 -16.95 -4.87 3.32
C LEU A 4 -15.47 -4.90 3.71
N PHE A 5 -14.57 -4.27 2.95
CA PHE A 5 -13.13 -4.35 3.23
C PHE A 5 -12.61 -3.30 4.23
N GLY A 6 -13.42 -2.31 4.63
CA GLY A 6 -12.97 -1.27 5.56
C GLY A 6 -12.62 -1.84 6.93
N ASP A 7 -13.54 -2.61 7.51
CA ASP A 7 -13.41 -3.10 8.88
C ASP A 7 -12.52 -4.35 9.00
N TYR A 8 -12.55 -5.23 7.98
CA TYR A 8 -11.79 -6.49 8.03
C TYR A 8 -10.27 -6.31 8.19
N TYR A 9 -9.71 -5.23 7.64
CA TYR A 9 -8.28 -4.92 7.75
C TYR A 9 -7.94 -3.90 8.84
N LEU A 10 -8.95 -3.39 9.56
CA LEU A 10 -8.78 -2.50 10.71
C LEU A 10 -8.91 -3.29 12.00
N TYR A 11 -7.78 -3.78 12.50
CA TYR A 11 -7.68 -4.49 13.77
C TYR A 11 -6.50 -3.97 14.60
N PRO A 12 -6.47 -4.19 15.93
CA PRO A 12 -5.33 -3.81 16.75
C PRO A 12 -4.01 -4.36 16.19
N GLY A 13 -3.05 -3.48 15.88
CA GLY A 13 -1.78 -3.86 15.28
C GLY A 13 -1.73 -3.82 13.74
N ALA A 14 -2.86 -3.59 13.05
CA ALA A 14 -2.88 -3.47 11.58
C ALA A 14 -1.99 -2.31 11.08
N ALA A 15 -2.02 -1.16 11.76
CA ALA A 15 -1.19 0.00 11.42
C ALA A 15 0.31 -0.28 11.57
N GLU A 16 0.70 -0.95 12.68
CA GLU A 16 2.08 -1.35 12.92
C GLU A 16 2.56 -2.35 11.86
N HIS A 17 1.72 -3.36 11.57
CA HIS A 17 2.03 -4.37 10.57
C HIS A 17 2.18 -3.75 9.18
N ALA A 18 1.28 -2.84 8.80
CA ALA A 18 1.34 -2.11 7.54
C ALA A 18 2.61 -1.25 7.44
N LEU A 19 2.95 -0.48 8.49
CA LEU A 19 4.18 0.31 8.53
C LEU A 19 5.43 -0.56 8.41
N ARG A 20 5.49 -1.68 9.13
CA ARG A 20 6.61 -2.61 9.08
C ARG A 20 6.80 -3.14 7.67
N ARG A 21 5.74 -3.65 7.04
CA ARG A 21 5.79 -4.20 5.68
C ARG A 21 6.16 -3.15 4.65
N TYR A 22 5.67 -1.92 4.80
CA TYR A 22 6.03 -0.83 3.92
C TYR A 22 7.53 -0.46 4.03
N ARG A 23 8.06 -0.42 5.25
CA ARG A 23 9.49 -0.19 5.50
C ARG A 23 10.36 -1.32 4.97
N GLU A 24 9.96 -2.57 5.20
CA GLU A 24 10.66 -3.76 4.70
C GLU A 24 10.76 -3.73 3.17
N PHE A 25 9.66 -3.38 2.49
CA PHE A 25 9.66 -3.24 1.03
C PHE A 25 10.71 -2.23 0.55
N LEU A 26 10.77 -1.04 1.17
CA LEU A 26 11.69 0.03 0.78
C LEU A 26 13.15 -0.26 1.15
N ALA A 27 13.37 -1.03 2.23
CA ALA A 27 14.69 -1.44 2.69
C ALA A 27 15.36 -2.50 1.79
N GLN A 28 14.63 -3.08 0.84
CA GLN A 28 15.19 -4.07 -0.09
C GLN A 28 16.38 -3.49 -0.87
N ARG A 29 17.57 -4.06 -0.65
CA ARG A 29 18.81 -3.74 -1.41
C ARG A 29 18.80 -4.43 -2.78
N ARG A 30 17.81 -4.11 -3.60
CA ARG A 30 17.78 -4.48 -5.02
C ARG A 30 18.39 -3.34 -5.84
N PRO A 31 19.35 -3.60 -6.75
CA PRO A 31 19.74 -2.60 -7.74
C PRO A 31 18.57 -2.30 -8.68
N GLY A 32 18.30 -1.02 -8.94
CA GLY A 32 17.20 -0.58 -9.79
C GLY A 32 15.89 -0.28 -9.04
N SER A 33 14.82 -0.11 -9.82
CA SER A 33 13.48 0.17 -9.31
C SER A 33 12.83 -1.07 -8.68
N LEU A 34 12.14 -0.85 -7.57
CA LEU A 34 11.31 -1.85 -6.92
C LEU A 34 9.95 -1.93 -7.62
N TYR A 35 9.41 -3.14 -7.68
CA TYR A 35 8.09 -3.42 -8.23
C TYR A 35 7.22 -4.00 -7.11
N PRO A 36 6.11 -3.33 -6.73
CA PRO A 36 5.08 -3.92 -5.87
C PRO A 36 4.62 -5.25 -6.45
N ARG A 37 4.37 -6.25 -5.60
CA ARG A 37 3.86 -7.55 -6.05
C ARG A 37 2.40 -7.71 -5.63
N TYR A 38 1.59 -8.32 -6.47
CA TYR A 38 0.23 -8.71 -6.08
C TYR A 38 0.26 -9.81 -5.03
N ALA A 39 -0.49 -9.61 -3.95
CA ALA A 39 -0.71 -10.67 -2.98
C ALA A 39 -1.55 -11.78 -3.62
N GLY A 40 -1.00 -12.99 -3.72
CA GLY A 40 -1.74 -14.16 -4.22
C GLY A 40 -2.87 -14.63 -3.30
N CYS A 41 -3.05 -14.02 -2.14
CA CYS A 41 -4.11 -14.35 -1.19
C CYS A 41 -4.62 -13.11 -0.44
N SER A 42 -5.94 -13.02 -0.27
CA SER A 42 -6.66 -11.94 0.44
C SER A 42 -6.71 -12.09 1.97
N CYS A 43 -6.00 -13.07 2.54
CA CYS A 43 -5.98 -13.25 3.99
C CYS A 43 -5.12 -12.18 4.67
N ARG A 44 -5.46 -11.81 5.92
CA ARG A 44 -4.77 -10.76 6.71
C ARG A 44 -3.25 -10.91 6.80
N GLY A 45 -2.69 -12.11 6.65
CA GLY A 45 -1.25 -12.32 6.64
C GLY A 45 -0.63 -12.03 5.27
N CYS A 46 -1.19 -12.64 4.21
CA CYS A 46 -0.63 -12.60 2.87
C CYS A 46 -0.94 -11.32 2.11
N SER A 47 -2.04 -10.62 2.42
CA SER A 47 -2.41 -9.38 1.71
C SER A 47 -1.37 -8.28 1.87
N PHE A 48 -0.60 -8.26 2.96
CA PHE A 48 0.49 -7.32 3.14
C PHE A 48 1.77 -7.66 2.35
N ASP A 49 1.80 -8.78 1.62
CA ASP A 49 2.84 -9.01 0.60
C ASP A 49 2.74 -7.96 -0.52
N ASP A 50 1.51 -7.49 -0.79
CA ASP A 50 1.30 -6.30 -1.60
C ASP A 50 1.50 -5.03 -0.76
N VAL A 51 2.63 -4.37 -0.99
CA VAL A 51 2.95 -3.08 -0.35
C VAL A 51 1.88 -2.00 -0.61
N ARG A 52 1.15 -2.07 -1.73
CA ARG A 52 0.05 -1.13 -2.02
C ARG A 52 -1.13 -1.38 -1.11
N HIS A 53 -1.39 -2.65 -0.76
CA HIS A 53 -2.40 -2.99 0.24
C HIS A 53 -2.01 -2.48 1.62
N ALA A 54 -0.73 -2.56 2.00
CA ALA A 54 -0.25 -1.93 3.23
C ALA A 54 -0.55 -0.41 3.24
N ARG A 55 -0.38 0.26 2.09
CA ARG A 55 -0.72 1.69 1.96
C ARG A 55 -2.22 1.97 2.05
N ASP A 56 -3.06 1.09 1.50
CA ASP A 56 -4.52 1.18 1.61
C ASP A 56 -4.96 1.08 3.08
N VAL A 57 -4.41 0.12 3.84
CA VAL A 57 -4.70 -0.02 5.28
C VAL A 57 -4.26 1.23 6.05
N LEU A 58 -3.11 1.82 5.72
CA LEU A 58 -2.67 3.08 6.33
C LEU A 58 -3.60 4.24 6.00
N GLU A 59 -4.16 4.30 4.79
CA GLU A 59 -5.19 5.29 4.44
C GLU A 59 -6.44 5.12 5.31
N LEU A 60 -6.92 3.89 5.47
CA LEU A 60 -8.08 3.58 6.31
C LEU A 60 -7.82 4.00 7.77
N VAL A 61 -6.68 3.63 8.35
CA VAL A 61 -6.31 4.03 9.71
C VAL A 61 -6.25 5.55 9.86
N LEU A 62 -5.66 6.26 8.88
CA LEU A 62 -5.59 7.72 8.90
C LEU A 62 -6.98 8.38 8.89
N ARG A 63 -7.98 7.76 8.26
CA ARG A 63 -9.35 8.27 8.21
C ARG A 63 -10.08 8.13 9.53
N GLU A 64 -9.81 7.06 10.27
CA GLU A 64 -10.43 6.78 11.58
C GLU A 64 -9.77 7.54 12.74
N LEU A 65 -8.47 7.87 12.65
CA LEU A 65 -7.75 8.52 13.75
C LEU A 65 -8.20 9.97 14.00
N PRO A 66 -8.25 10.44 15.26
CA PRO A 66 -8.47 11.85 15.57
C PRO A 66 -7.28 12.73 15.13
N ALA A 67 -7.50 14.05 15.05
CA ALA A 67 -6.60 14.98 14.36
C ALA A 67 -5.11 14.90 14.77
N ARG A 68 -4.81 14.82 16.07
CA ARG A 68 -3.43 14.78 16.58
C ARG A 68 -2.67 13.50 16.19
N PRO A 69 -3.13 12.27 16.53
CA PRO A 69 -2.46 11.05 16.10
C PRO A 69 -2.47 10.87 14.58
N ARG A 70 -3.50 11.36 13.89
CA ARG A 70 -3.54 11.39 12.42
C ARG A 70 -2.39 12.19 11.84
N ALA A 71 -2.08 13.38 12.38
CA ALA A 71 -1.00 14.23 11.89
C ALA A 71 0.37 13.55 12.04
N GLU A 72 0.62 12.92 13.18
CA GLU A 72 1.88 12.20 13.43
C GLU A 72 2.04 11.00 12.51
N LEU A 73 1.00 10.15 12.39
CA LEU A 73 1.04 9.03 11.45
C LEU A 73 1.23 9.50 10.01
N LYS A 74 0.57 10.60 9.61
CA LYS A 74 0.68 11.16 8.27
C LYS A 74 2.12 11.60 7.96
N ARG A 75 2.85 12.16 8.93
CA ARG A 75 4.27 12.54 8.75
C ARG A 75 5.14 11.32 8.47
N HIS A 76 4.98 10.26 9.24
CA HIS A 76 5.72 9.01 9.03
C HIS A 76 5.42 8.39 7.66
N VAL A 77 4.13 8.33 7.31
CA VAL A 77 3.70 7.77 6.03
C VAL A 77 4.18 8.63 4.86
N ALA A 78 4.21 9.95 4.97
CA ALA A 78 4.70 10.84 3.92
C ALA A 78 6.18 10.61 3.57
N VAL A 79 7.03 10.30 4.57
CA VAL A 79 8.44 9.95 4.33
C VAL A 79 8.55 8.64 3.56
N LEU A 80 7.73 7.64 3.90
CA LEU A 80 7.68 6.36 3.19
C LEU A 80 7.13 6.53 1.77
N ASP A 81 6.10 7.37 1.60
CA ASP A 81 5.51 7.68 0.30
C ASP A 81 6.54 8.32 -0.63
N ALA A 82 7.36 9.25 -0.14
CA ALA A 82 8.44 9.86 -0.91
C ALA A 82 9.47 8.82 -1.37
N ALA A 83 9.96 7.99 -0.45
CA ALA A 83 10.91 6.94 -0.79
C ALA A 83 10.30 5.91 -1.76
N TYR A 84 9.00 5.62 -1.64
CA TYR A 84 8.29 4.75 -2.56
C TYR A 84 8.20 5.35 -3.96
N LEU A 85 7.94 6.66 -4.08
CA LEU A 85 7.95 7.37 -5.37
C LEU A 85 9.31 7.33 -6.05
N GLU A 86 10.39 7.49 -5.29
CA GLU A 86 11.76 7.46 -5.82
C GLU A 86 12.18 6.05 -6.26
N ARG A 87 11.66 5.03 -5.58
CA ARG A 87 12.07 3.64 -5.78
C ARG A 87 11.17 2.88 -6.73
N THR A 88 9.98 3.36 -7.06
CA THR A 88 9.00 2.68 -7.94
C THR A 88 8.70 3.48 -9.21
N LEU A 89 8.63 2.80 -10.34
CA LEU A 89 8.35 3.45 -11.62
C LEU A 89 6.85 3.72 -11.79
N PRO A 90 6.47 4.85 -12.41
CA PRO A 90 5.09 5.06 -12.83
C PRO A 90 4.68 4.00 -13.83
N ASP A 91 3.46 3.46 -13.70
CA ASP A 91 2.93 2.54 -14.70
C ASP A 91 2.43 3.32 -15.93
N PRO A 92 2.90 3.01 -17.16
CA PRO A 92 2.43 3.69 -18.37
C PRO A 92 1.05 3.19 -18.83
N PHE A 93 0.57 2.04 -18.32
CA PHE A 93 -0.69 1.39 -18.74
C PHE A 93 -1.85 1.61 -17.75
N THR A 94 -1.72 2.61 -16.87
CA THR A 94 -2.64 2.83 -15.73
C THR A 94 -4.11 3.04 -16.10
N ARG A 95 -4.37 3.41 -17.36
CA ARG A 95 -5.70 3.64 -17.91
C ARG A 95 -6.50 2.35 -18.14
N ASP A 96 -5.82 1.23 -18.39
CA ASP A 96 -6.45 0.00 -18.87
C ASP A 96 -6.56 -1.10 -17.80
N ARG A 97 -5.74 -1.07 -16.74
CA ARG A 97 -5.60 -2.21 -15.81
C ARG A 97 -6.19 -2.04 -14.41
N GLN A 98 -6.64 -0.83 -14.02
CA GLN A 98 -6.98 -0.56 -12.62
C GLN A 98 -8.48 -0.40 -12.34
N TRP A 99 -9.03 -1.31 -11.53
CA TRP A 99 -10.37 -1.23 -10.95
C TRP A 99 -10.59 -0.06 -9.97
N ARG A 100 -9.52 0.64 -9.54
CA ARG A 100 -9.57 1.79 -8.62
C ARG A 100 -8.68 2.96 -9.07
N PRO A 101 -9.14 3.81 -9.99
CA PRO A 101 -8.31 4.82 -10.64
C PRO A 101 -7.86 5.99 -9.74
N GLY A 102 -8.30 6.09 -8.48
CA GLY A 102 -8.05 7.25 -7.61
C GLY A 102 -6.74 7.26 -6.81
N LEU A 103 -6.05 6.12 -6.67
CA LEU A 103 -4.95 5.98 -5.70
C LEU A 103 -3.58 6.01 -6.39
N TRP A 104 -2.80 7.06 -6.15
CA TRP A 104 -1.53 7.29 -6.85
C TRP A 104 -0.47 6.19 -6.60
N TRP A 105 -0.50 5.53 -5.44
CA TRP A 105 0.43 4.43 -5.11
C TRP A 105 0.14 3.14 -5.86
N ARG A 106 -1.09 2.98 -6.37
CA ARG A 106 -1.49 1.87 -7.25
C ARG A 106 -1.12 2.12 -8.71
N ARG A 107 -0.90 3.39 -9.10
CA ARG A 107 -0.40 3.80 -10.43
C ARG A 107 1.10 3.54 -10.64
N ARG A 108 1.63 2.50 -10.02
CA ARG A 108 3.05 2.10 -10.09
C ARG A 108 3.18 0.75 -10.74
N LEU A 109 4.23 0.59 -11.54
CA LEU A 109 4.47 -0.64 -12.27
C LEU A 109 4.68 -1.76 -11.25
N ALA A 110 3.85 -2.79 -11.32
CA ALA A 110 3.85 -3.92 -10.38
C ALA A 110 4.33 -5.20 -11.06
N ASP A 111 4.96 -6.07 -10.29
CA ASP A 111 5.38 -7.43 -10.67
C ASP A 111 4.20 -8.39 -10.46
N GLY A 112 3.87 -9.16 -11.50
CA GLY A 112 2.74 -10.10 -11.51
C GLY A 112 1.49 -9.55 -12.21
N GLU A 113 0.66 -10.46 -12.69
CA GLU A 113 -0.55 -10.17 -13.47
C GLU A 113 -1.68 -9.63 -12.56
N GLU A 114 -2.35 -8.56 -12.99
CA GLU A 114 -3.63 -8.09 -12.41
C GLU A 114 -4.78 -9.02 -12.80
N GLY A 115 -4.71 -10.28 -12.36
CA GLY A 115 -5.74 -11.28 -12.64
C GLY A 115 -5.72 -11.79 -14.08
N GLY A 116 -5.59 -13.11 -14.21
CA GLY A 116 -6.29 -13.86 -15.25
C GLY A 116 -7.70 -14.21 -14.77
#